data_AF-A0A2N9VXV1-F1
#
_entry.id   AF-A0A2N9VXV1-F1
#
_cell.length_a   1.000
_cell.length_b   1.000
_cell.length_c   1.000
_cell.angle_alpha   90.00
_cell.angle_beta   90.00
_cell.angle_gamma   90.00
#
_symmetry.space_group_name_H-M   'P 1'
#
loop_
_entity.id
_entity.type
_entity.pdbx_description
1 polymer ?
#
loop_
_entity_poly.entity_id
_entity_poly.type
_entity_poly.pdbx_seq_one_letter_code
_entity_poly.pdbx_strand_id
1 'polypeptide(L)'
;MLSRITTAVAVSFLLGSVCLVQAADKPTDPQIAHIAYTAGAIDIEAAQQAIAKSKNKDVVAFAKDMVRDHEAVNKQALDLVKKLKVTPEDNDTSRTLTTAATAERNKLGKLDGEAFDKAYVENEVAYHKQVNGALETLLIPSANNSELKSLLETGLKIFQGHQQHAEHVAAELK
;
A
#
# COMPACT_ATOMS: atom_id res chain seq x y z
N MET A 1 58.93 -55.81 -14.97
CA MET A 1 59.16 -54.44 -15.51
C MET A 1 57.88 -53.65 -15.27
N LEU A 2 57.98 -52.55 -14.52
CA LEU A 2 56.86 -51.79 -13.94
C LEU A 2 56.05 -51.01 -15.00
N SER A 3 54.72 -50.92 -14.81
CA SER A 3 53.90 -49.69 -14.94
C SER A 3 52.48 -49.98 -14.42
N ARG A 4 52.08 -49.45 -13.26
CA ARG A 4 51.58 -48.09 -12.95
C ARG A 4 50.11 -47.87 -13.32
N ILE A 5 49.28 -48.08 -12.29
CA ILE A 5 48.03 -47.42 -11.86
C ILE A 5 47.53 -46.25 -12.72
N THR A 6 46.22 -46.23 -13.01
CA THR A 6 45.32 -45.09 -12.71
C THR A 6 43.85 -45.53 -12.72
N THR A 7 43.25 -45.50 -11.53
CA THR A 7 41.82 -45.67 -11.24
C THR A 7 41.06 -44.43 -11.69
N ALA A 8 40.05 -44.57 -12.55
CA ALA A 8 39.12 -43.49 -12.86
C ALA A 8 37.94 -43.54 -11.87
N VAL A 9 37.96 -42.66 -10.87
CA VAL A 9 36.80 -42.39 -10.00
C VAL A 9 35.98 -41.29 -10.67
N ALA A 10 34.80 -41.65 -11.17
CA ALA A 10 33.80 -40.69 -11.62
C ALA A 10 33.13 -40.07 -10.38
N VAL A 11 33.55 -38.87 -10.00
CA VAL A 11 32.82 -38.03 -9.04
C VAL A 11 31.86 -37.16 -9.83
N SER A 12 30.61 -37.62 -9.94
CA SER A 12 29.52 -36.81 -10.48
C SER A 12 29.13 -35.73 -9.48
N PHE A 13 29.27 -34.48 -9.92
CA PHE A 13 28.80 -33.27 -9.27
C PHE A 13 27.31 -33.37 -8.91
N LEU A 14 26.97 -33.26 -7.62
CA LEU A 14 25.67 -32.75 -7.18
C LEU A 14 25.88 -31.30 -6.74
N LEU A 15 25.69 -30.37 -7.69
CA LEU A 15 25.50 -28.96 -7.38
C LEU A 15 24.23 -28.84 -6.54
N GLY A 16 24.42 -28.53 -5.25
CA GLY A 16 23.31 -28.06 -4.42
C GLY A 16 22.77 -26.77 -5.00
N SER A 17 21.54 -26.82 -5.52
CA SER A 17 20.76 -25.62 -5.82
C SER A 17 20.50 -24.90 -4.51
N VAL A 18 21.37 -23.96 -4.16
CA VAL A 18 21.02 -22.94 -3.16
C VAL A 18 19.92 -22.13 -3.82
N CYS A 19 18.67 -22.35 -3.41
CA CYS A 19 17.62 -21.36 -3.62
C CYS A 19 18.07 -20.09 -2.90
N LEU A 20 18.73 -19.20 -3.63
CA LEU A 20 18.76 -17.80 -3.27
C LEU A 20 17.30 -17.35 -3.32
N VAL A 21 16.62 -17.39 -2.16
CA VAL A 21 15.46 -16.54 -1.94
C VAL A 21 15.99 -15.14 -2.21
N GLN A 22 15.69 -14.60 -3.40
CA GLN A 22 15.80 -13.17 -3.62
C GLN A 22 14.82 -12.56 -2.63
N ALA A 23 15.34 -12.10 -1.48
CA ALA A 23 14.63 -11.13 -0.69
C ALA A 23 14.27 -10.02 -1.67
N ALA A 24 12.98 -9.74 -1.84
CA ALA A 24 12.58 -8.56 -2.59
C ALA A 24 13.32 -7.38 -1.94
N ASP A 25 14.13 -6.66 -2.73
CA ASP A 25 14.90 -5.55 -2.21
C ASP A 25 13.93 -4.58 -1.52
N LYS A 26 14.32 -4.12 -0.32
CA LYS A 26 13.54 -3.13 0.41
C LYS A 26 13.38 -1.88 -0.46
N PRO A 27 12.20 -1.25 -0.46
CA PRO A 27 11.99 -0.07 -1.29
C PRO A 27 12.90 1.08 -0.85
N THR A 28 13.40 1.84 -1.82
CA THR A 28 14.21 3.05 -1.56
C THR A 28 13.32 4.21 -1.10
N ASP A 29 13.90 5.27 -0.51
CA ASP A 29 13.11 6.45 -0.10
C ASP A 29 12.29 7.09 -1.25
N PRO A 30 12.82 7.23 -2.49
CA PRO A 30 12.02 7.65 -3.65
C PRO A 30 10.83 6.73 -3.95
N GLN A 31 11.02 5.41 -3.85
CA GLN A 31 9.97 4.42 -4.09
C GLN A 31 8.94 4.42 -2.96
N ILE A 32 9.37 4.56 -1.69
CA ILE A 32 8.50 4.70 -0.53
C ILE A 32 7.64 5.96 -0.65
N ALA A 33 8.23 7.09 -1.04
CA ALA A 33 7.50 8.34 -1.26
C ALA A 33 6.44 8.18 -2.37
N HIS A 34 6.77 7.47 -3.45
CA HIS A 34 5.83 7.17 -4.51
C HIS A 34 4.69 6.24 -4.01
N ILE A 35 5.01 5.16 -3.32
CA ILE A 35 4.02 4.22 -2.75
C ILE A 35 3.05 4.94 -1.82
N ALA A 36 3.57 5.75 -0.89
CA ALA A 36 2.75 6.46 0.08
C ALA A 36 1.80 7.46 -0.61
N TYR A 37 2.29 8.24 -1.58
CA TYR A 37 1.46 9.16 -2.34
C TYR A 37 0.40 8.42 -3.18
N THR A 38 0.78 7.33 -3.85
CA THR A 38 -0.14 6.50 -4.64
C THR A 38 -1.26 5.94 -3.77
N ALA A 39 -0.95 5.42 -2.58
CA ALA A 39 -1.97 4.92 -1.65
C ALA A 39 -2.93 6.03 -1.21
N GLY A 40 -2.39 7.21 -0.84
CA GLY A 40 -3.21 8.35 -0.47
C GLY A 40 -4.15 8.83 -1.60
N ALA A 41 -3.65 8.85 -2.84
CA ALA A 41 -4.46 9.22 -4.00
C ALA A 41 -5.59 8.22 -4.30
N ILE A 42 -5.34 6.94 -4.08
CA ILE A 42 -6.34 5.88 -4.26
C ILE A 42 -7.54 6.09 -3.31
N ASP A 43 -7.27 6.34 -2.02
CA ASP A 43 -8.34 6.58 -1.03
C ASP A 43 -9.13 7.85 -1.34
N ILE A 44 -8.46 8.91 -1.80
CA ILE A 44 -9.14 10.14 -2.24
C ILE A 44 -10.11 9.83 -3.40
N GLU A 45 -9.68 9.07 -4.41
CA GLU A 45 -10.53 8.72 -5.54
C GLU A 45 -11.72 7.83 -5.15
N ALA A 46 -11.51 6.87 -4.26
CA ALA A 46 -12.56 6.01 -3.73
C ALA A 46 -13.58 6.81 -2.89
N ALA A 47 -13.09 7.70 -2.02
CA ALA A 47 -13.92 8.56 -1.21
C ALA A 47 -14.73 9.57 -2.04
N GLN A 48 -14.13 10.15 -3.09
CA GLN A 48 -14.86 11.00 -4.03
C GLN A 48 -15.99 10.24 -4.74
N GLN A 49 -15.77 8.98 -5.12
CA GLN A 49 -16.82 8.12 -5.67
C GLN A 49 -17.94 7.90 -4.63
N ALA A 50 -17.60 7.67 -3.37
CA ALA A 50 -18.58 7.50 -2.30
C ALA A 50 -19.42 8.75 -2.02
N ILE A 51 -18.79 9.93 -2.00
CA ILE A 51 -19.48 11.21 -1.87
C ILE A 51 -20.50 11.42 -3.02
N ALA A 52 -20.15 10.99 -4.23
CA ALA A 52 -21.01 11.16 -5.40
C ALA A 52 -22.17 10.15 -5.46
N LYS A 53 -21.99 8.93 -4.93
CA LYS A 53 -22.95 7.82 -5.08
C LYS A 53 -23.81 7.58 -3.85
N SER A 54 -23.27 7.76 -2.65
CA SER A 54 -23.98 7.45 -1.41
C SER A 54 -25.01 8.53 -1.05
N LYS A 55 -26.12 8.10 -0.45
CA LYS A 55 -27.08 8.99 0.24
C LYS A 55 -27.05 8.79 1.76
N ASN A 56 -26.28 7.82 2.25
CA ASN A 56 -26.12 7.57 3.67
C ASN A 56 -25.20 8.65 4.27
N LYS A 57 -25.69 9.32 5.32
CA LYS A 57 -24.98 10.46 5.91
C LYS A 57 -23.66 10.06 6.56
N ASP A 58 -23.59 8.88 7.15
CA ASP A 58 -22.40 8.40 7.87
C ASP A 58 -21.32 7.97 6.87
N VAL A 59 -21.71 7.29 5.78
CA VAL A 59 -20.81 6.97 4.66
C VAL A 59 -20.24 8.23 4.01
N VAL A 60 -21.10 9.23 3.74
CA VAL A 60 -20.65 10.50 3.14
C VAL A 60 -19.79 11.31 4.11
N ALA A 61 -20.08 11.29 5.41
CA ALA A 61 -19.26 11.96 6.41
C ALA A 61 -17.87 11.34 6.50
N PHE A 62 -17.80 10.00 6.61
CA PHE A 62 -16.56 9.25 6.58
C PHE A 62 -15.75 9.56 5.30
N ALA A 63 -16.36 9.48 4.12
CA ALA A 63 -15.68 9.76 2.86
C ALA A 63 -15.16 11.21 2.75
N LYS A 64 -15.84 12.19 3.37
CA LYS A 64 -15.33 13.58 3.41
C LYS A 64 -14.09 13.72 4.31
N ASP A 65 -14.07 13.01 5.43
CA ASP A 65 -12.89 12.97 6.30
C ASP A 65 -11.71 12.32 5.58
N MET A 66 -11.95 11.22 4.85
CA MET A 66 -10.97 10.56 3.99
C MET A 66 -10.33 11.54 3.00
N VAL A 67 -11.13 12.28 2.23
CA VAL A 67 -10.61 13.28 1.28
C VAL A 67 -9.79 14.34 1.99
N ARG A 68 -10.34 14.96 3.05
CA ARG A 68 -9.68 16.05 3.78
C ARG A 68 -8.31 15.65 4.31
N ASP A 69 -8.24 14.52 5.00
CA ASP A 69 -7.04 14.11 5.72
C ASP A 69 -5.98 13.52 4.77
N HIS A 70 -6.40 12.77 3.75
CA HIS A 70 -5.46 12.27 2.74
C HIS A 70 -4.91 13.37 1.84
N GLU A 71 -5.70 14.39 1.47
CA GLU A 71 -5.20 15.55 0.73
C GLU A 71 -4.17 16.33 1.55
N ALA A 72 -4.40 16.48 2.86
CA ALA A 72 -3.45 17.12 3.76
C ALA A 72 -2.13 16.35 3.86
N VAL A 73 -2.18 15.02 4.01
CA VAL A 73 -0.99 14.15 4.05
C VAL A 73 -0.26 14.16 2.70
N ASN A 74 -0.99 14.06 1.58
CA ASN A 74 -0.39 14.12 0.24
C ASN A 74 0.30 15.47 0.00
N LYS A 75 -0.29 16.57 0.47
CA LYS A 75 0.37 17.88 0.42
C LYS A 75 1.68 17.89 1.21
N GLN A 76 1.69 17.34 2.43
CA GLN A 76 2.91 17.23 3.24
C GLN A 76 3.98 16.37 2.54
N ALA A 77 3.58 15.25 1.92
CA ALA A 77 4.48 14.41 1.15
C ALA A 77 5.09 15.16 -0.05
N LEU A 78 4.27 15.88 -0.82
CA LEU A 78 4.73 16.69 -1.95
C LEU A 78 5.69 17.81 -1.52
N ASP A 79 5.40 18.48 -0.40
CA ASP A 79 6.26 19.52 0.14
C ASP A 79 7.60 18.93 0.63
N LEU A 80 7.57 17.74 1.23
CA LEU A 80 8.77 17.03 1.67
C LEU A 80 9.66 16.60 0.51
N VAL A 81 9.12 15.95 -0.52
CA VAL A 81 9.94 15.49 -1.67
C VAL A 81 10.57 16.68 -2.41
N LYS A 82 9.87 17.82 -2.50
CA LYS A 82 10.43 19.08 -3.00
C LYS A 82 11.58 19.60 -2.13
N LYS A 83 11.38 19.63 -0.81
CA LYS A 83 12.41 20.08 0.16
C LYS A 83 13.66 19.22 0.05
N LEU A 84 13.50 17.89 -0.01
CA LEU A 84 14.59 16.93 -0.07
C LEU A 84 15.21 16.80 -1.47
N LYS A 85 14.61 17.43 -2.50
CA LYS A 85 14.97 17.27 -3.92
C LYS A 85 14.96 15.80 -4.34
N VAL A 86 14.02 15.04 -3.79
CA VAL A 86 13.76 13.65 -4.14
C VAL A 86 12.70 13.63 -5.23
N THR A 87 12.98 12.94 -6.32
CA THR A 87 11.97 12.64 -7.34
C THR A 87 11.32 11.32 -6.96
N PRO A 88 10.00 11.26 -6.69
CA PRO A 88 9.31 9.99 -6.46
C PRO A 88 9.55 9.01 -7.62
N GLU A 89 9.80 7.75 -7.31
CA GLU A 89 10.17 6.72 -8.28
C GLU A 89 9.06 5.66 -8.40
N ASP A 90 8.52 5.51 -9.60
CA ASP A 90 7.52 4.48 -9.89
C ASP A 90 8.06 3.07 -9.67
N ASN A 91 7.20 2.15 -9.24
CA ASN A 91 7.57 0.80 -8.80
C ASN A 91 6.42 -0.19 -8.92
N ASP A 92 6.73 -1.48 -8.90
CA ASP A 92 5.74 -2.56 -9.05
C ASP A 92 4.64 -2.52 -7.99
N THR A 93 4.97 -2.14 -6.75
CA THR A 93 3.98 -2.01 -5.67
C THR A 93 2.94 -0.94 -6.00
N SER A 94 3.40 0.24 -6.43
CA SER A 94 2.50 1.35 -6.80
C SER A 94 1.61 0.97 -7.99
N ARG A 95 2.18 0.37 -9.04
CA ARG A 95 1.42 -0.11 -10.21
C ARG A 95 0.38 -1.18 -9.84
N THR A 96 0.73 -2.09 -8.94
CA THR A 96 -0.18 -3.13 -8.44
C THR A 96 -1.33 -2.52 -7.65
N LEU A 97 -1.03 -1.58 -6.73
CA LEU A 97 -2.04 -0.84 -5.97
C LEU A 97 -3.01 -0.10 -6.90
N THR A 98 -2.50 0.67 -7.87
CA THR A 98 -3.32 1.41 -8.85
C THR A 98 -4.22 0.48 -9.67
N THR A 99 -3.70 -0.67 -10.11
CA THR A 99 -4.46 -1.65 -10.89
C THR A 99 -5.61 -2.23 -10.05
N ALA A 100 -5.32 -2.68 -8.82
CA ALA A 100 -6.31 -3.22 -7.91
C ALA A 100 -7.40 -2.19 -7.55
N ALA A 101 -6.98 -0.97 -7.22
CA ALA A 101 -7.90 0.13 -6.89
C ALA A 101 -8.81 0.50 -8.07
N THR A 102 -8.27 0.51 -9.30
CA THR A 102 -9.08 0.77 -10.50
C THR A 102 -10.12 -0.32 -10.71
N ALA A 103 -9.74 -1.60 -10.53
CA ALA A 103 -10.68 -2.71 -10.64
C ALA A 103 -11.79 -2.63 -9.56
N GLU A 104 -11.43 -2.30 -8.32
CA GLU A 104 -12.40 -2.16 -7.24
C GLU A 104 -13.34 -0.97 -7.44
N ARG A 105 -12.84 0.21 -7.80
CA ARG A 105 -13.70 1.36 -8.13
C ARG A 105 -14.66 1.08 -9.29
N ASN A 106 -14.22 0.32 -10.29
CA ASN A 106 -15.08 -0.12 -11.39
C ASN A 106 -16.17 -1.10 -10.94
N LYS A 107 -15.86 -1.97 -9.97
CA LYS A 107 -16.84 -2.87 -9.34
C LYS A 107 -17.84 -2.08 -8.49
N LEU A 108 -17.37 -1.22 -7.60
CA LEU A 108 -18.19 -0.35 -6.77
C LEU A 108 -19.08 0.57 -7.62
N GLY A 109 -18.57 1.07 -8.75
CA GLY A 109 -19.33 1.93 -9.66
C GLY A 109 -20.62 1.31 -10.21
N LYS A 110 -20.71 -0.03 -10.22
CA LYS A 110 -21.88 -0.80 -10.69
C LYS A 110 -22.92 -1.07 -9.59
N LEU A 111 -22.62 -0.69 -8.35
CA LEU A 111 -23.52 -0.84 -7.21
C LEU A 111 -24.18 0.51 -6.91
N ASP A 112 -25.35 0.47 -6.26
CA ASP A 112 -26.07 1.66 -5.83
C ASP A 112 -26.74 1.41 -4.48
N GLY A 113 -27.09 2.50 -3.77
CA GLY A 113 -27.77 2.44 -2.47
C GLY A 113 -26.98 1.66 -1.42
N GLU A 114 -27.70 0.90 -0.59
CA GLU A 114 -27.11 0.12 0.51
C GLU A 114 -26.03 -0.87 0.06
N ALA A 115 -26.18 -1.45 -1.15
CA ALA A 115 -25.17 -2.35 -1.69
C ALA A 115 -23.85 -1.63 -2.00
N PHE A 116 -23.92 -0.40 -2.50
CA PHE A 116 -22.73 0.44 -2.69
C PHE A 116 -22.13 0.83 -1.34
N ASP A 117 -22.96 1.33 -0.41
CA ASP A 117 -22.53 1.81 0.90
C ASP A 117 -21.76 0.74 1.66
N LYS A 118 -22.31 -0.47 1.72
CA LYS A 118 -21.67 -1.62 2.37
C LYS A 118 -20.36 -2.01 1.68
N ALA A 119 -20.37 -2.15 0.36
CA ALA A 119 -19.18 -2.57 -0.38
C ALA A 119 -18.03 -1.55 -0.31
N TYR A 120 -18.36 -0.25 -0.34
CA TYR A 120 -17.38 0.81 -0.15
C TYR A 120 -16.74 0.73 1.23
N VAL A 121 -17.53 0.70 2.30
CA VAL A 121 -16.98 0.68 3.67
C VAL A 121 -16.21 -0.60 3.96
N GLU A 122 -16.66 -1.76 3.47
CA GLU A 122 -15.92 -3.02 3.58
C GLU A 122 -14.56 -2.94 2.84
N ASN A 123 -14.51 -2.31 1.67
CA ASN A 123 -13.26 -2.05 0.96
C ASN A 123 -12.33 -1.15 1.77
N GLU A 124 -12.84 -0.07 2.34
CA GLU A 124 -12.04 0.90 3.11
C GLU A 124 -11.41 0.25 4.35
N VAL A 125 -12.15 -0.62 5.06
CA VAL A 125 -11.59 -1.42 6.17
C VAL A 125 -10.45 -2.32 5.68
N ALA A 126 -10.67 -3.05 4.58
CA ALA A 126 -9.66 -3.97 4.04
C ALA A 126 -8.42 -3.24 3.53
N TYR A 127 -8.62 -2.13 2.83
CA TYR A 127 -7.56 -1.31 2.25
C TYR A 127 -6.71 -0.66 3.34
N HIS A 128 -7.33 -0.03 4.34
CA HIS A 128 -6.59 0.55 5.46
C HIS A 128 -5.81 -0.49 6.24
N LYS A 129 -6.37 -1.68 6.46
CA LYS A 129 -5.64 -2.77 7.12
C LYS A 129 -4.39 -3.17 6.32
N GLN A 130 -4.49 -3.24 4.99
CA GLN A 130 -3.35 -3.52 4.12
C GLN A 130 -2.30 -2.39 4.17
N VAL A 131 -2.72 -1.13 4.06
CA VAL A 131 -1.81 0.03 4.08
C VAL A 131 -1.14 0.19 5.43
N ASN A 132 -1.88 0.07 6.54
CA ASN A 132 -1.34 0.11 7.90
C ASN A 132 -0.31 -1.00 8.11
N GLY A 133 -0.62 -2.23 7.69
CA GLY A 133 0.32 -3.35 7.74
C GLY A 133 1.59 -3.10 6.93
N ALA A 134 1.47 -2.55 5.72
CA ALA A 134 2.62 -2.20 4.89
C ALA A 134 3.46 -1.07 5.51
N LEU A 135 2.83 -0.05 6.09
CA LEU A 135 3.51 1.02 6.81
C LEU A 135 4.34 0.47 7.97
N GLU A 136 3.70 -0.32 8.85
CA GLU A 136 4.32 -0.88 10.05
C GLU A 136 5.47 -1.84 9.75
N THR A 137 5.28 -2.72 8.77
CA THR A 137 6.18 -3.87 8.57
C THR A 137 7.22 -3.68 7.48
N LEU A 138 6.98 -2.76 6.53
CA LEU A 138 7.83 -2.59 5.36
C LEU A 138 8.30 -1.14 5.17
N LEU A 139 7.39 -0.18 5.06
CA LEU A 139 7.73 1.18 4.62
C LEU A 139 8.48 1.97 5.71
N ILE A 140 7.94 2.03 6.94
CA ILE A 140 8.59 2.74 8.05
C ILE A 140 9.94 2.09 8.42
N PRO A 141 10.08 0.74 8.46
CA PRO A 141 11.37 0.09 8.69
C PRO A 141 12.39 0.26 7.55
N SER A 142 11.94 0.52 6.32
CA SER A 142 12.83 0.66 5.14
C SER A 142 13.22 2.11 4.85
N ALA A 143 12.49 3.09 5.39
CA ALA A 143 12.79 4.50 5.21
C ALA A 143 14.11 4.89 5.89
N ASN A 144 15.04 5.44 5.11
CA ASN A 144 16.36 5.87 5.59
C ASN A 144 16.35 7.36 5.99
N ASN A 145 15.64 8.19 5.25
CA ASN A 145 15.46 9.60 5.58
C ASN A 145 14.53 9.77 6.79
N SER A 146 15.01 10.44 7.84
CA SER A 146 14.28 10.62 9.09
C SER A 146 13.02 11.47 8.95
N GLU A 147 13.00 12.46 8.05
CA GLU A 147 11.81 13.27 7.79
C GLU A 147 10.73 12.47 7.05
N LEU A 148 11.12 11.67 6.06
CA LEU A 148 10.20 10.74 5.38
C LEU A 148 9.63 9.73 6.37
N LYS A 149 10.49 9.13 7.20
CA LYS A 149 10.07 8.20 8.23
C LYS A 149 9.06 8.83 9.20
N SER A 150 9.33 10.04 9.68
CA SER A 150 8.42 10.75 10.58
C SER A 150 7.07 11.08 9.94
N LEU A 151 7.06 11.42 8.64
CA LEU A 151 5.83 11.63 7.88
C LEU A 151 5.02 10.33 7.79
N LEU A 152 5.66 9.19 7.51
CA LEU A 152 5.00 7.88 7.44
C LEU A 152 4.43 7.45 8.80
N GLU A 153 5.15 7.68 9.89
CA GLU A 153 4.67 7.43 11.27
C GLU A 153 3.45 8.29 11.61
N THR A 154 3.45 9.56 11.18
CA THR A 154 2.30 10.47 11.32
C THR A 154 1.10 9.98 10.50
N GLY A 155 1.34 9.60 9.25
CA GLY A 155 0.31 9.03 8.37
C GLY A 155 -0.30 7.75 8.95
N LEU A 156 0.53 6.82 9.44
CA LEU A 156 0.07 5.58 10.07
C LEU A 156 -0.93 5.85 11.21
N LYS A 157 -0.65 6.82 12.08
CA LYS A 157 -1.57 7.17 13.18
C LYS A 157 -2.93 7.65 12.67
N ILE A 158 -2.95 8.45 11.61
CA ILE A 158 -4.19 8.94 10.99
C ILE A 158 -4.95 7.77 10.36
N PHE A 159 -4.27 6.92 9.59
CA PHE A 159 -4.87 5.81 8.87
C PHE A 159 -5.37 4.68 9.78
N GLN A 160 -4.76 4.49 10.95
CA GLN A 160 -5.33 3.64 12.00
C GLN A 160 -6.66 4.21 12.53
N GLY A 161 -6.78 5.53 12.65
CA GLY A 161 -8.04 6.20 12.99
C GLY A 161 -9.10 6.04 11.90
N HIS A 162 -8.73 6.18 10.63
CA HIS A 162 -9.63 5.92 9.51
C HIS A 162 -10.11 4.48 9.47
N GLN A 163 -9.23 3.50 9.71
CA GLN A 163 -9.61 2.10 9.80
C GLN A 163 -10.69 1.87 10.87
N GLN A 164 -10.48 2.41 12.07
CA GLN A 164 -11.44 2.29 13.17
C GLN A 164 -12.78 2.96 12.84
N HIS A 165 -12.74 4.13 12.19
CA HIS A 165 -13.94 4.83 11.76
C HIS A 165 -14.69 4.01 10.69
N ALA A 166 -14.00 3.45 9.70
CA ALA A 166 -14.60 2.57 8.70
C ALA A 166 -15.23 1.32 9.34
N GLU A 167 -14.55 0.68 10.29
CA GLU A 167 -15.08 -0.46 11.05
C GLU A 167 -16.35 -0.08 11.84
N HIS A 168 -16.39 1.13 12.41
CA HIS A 168 -17.58 1.65 13.08
C HIS A 168 -18.73 1.87 12.11
N VAL A 169 -18.51 2.57 10.99
CA VAL A 169 -19.54 2.77 9.96
C VAL A 169 -20.05 1.44 9.44
N ALA A 170 -19.17 0.45 9.21
CA ALA A 170 -19.56 -0.89 8.78
C ALA A 170 -20.51 -1.58 9.77
N ALA A 171 -20.32 -1.34 11.07
CA ALA A 171 -21.16 -1.91 12.12
C ALA A 171 -22.55 -1.26 12.19
N GLU A 172 -22.68 0.02 11.81
CA GLU A 172 -23.95 0.76 11.75
C GLU A 172 -24.76 0.49 10.47
N LEU A 173 -24.10 0.04 9.39
CA LEU A 173 -24.74 -0.35 8.12
C LEU A 173 -25.42 -1.75 8.15
N LYS A 174 -25.59 -2.35 9.34
CA LYS A 174 -26.15 -3.70 9.51
C LYS A 174 -27.66 -3.78 9.26
#